data_AF-A0A2P4XUI0-F1
#
_entry.id   AF-A0A2P4XUI0-F1
#
_cell.length_a   1.000
_cell.length_b   1.000
_cell.length_c   1.000
_cell.angle_alpha   90.00
_cell.angle_beta   90.00
_cell.angle_gamma   90.00
#
_symmetry.space_group_name_H-M   'P 1'
#
loop_
_entity.id
_entity.type
_entity.pdbx_description
1 polymer ?
#
loop_
_entity_poly.entity_id
_entity_poly.type
_entity_poly.pdbx_seq_one_letter_code
_entity_poly.pdbx_strand_id
1 'polypeptide(L)'
;MQLALPVTGMPRLTSKLAVVPANQGSQTRTLEEKYQQVFDQGTEATERLEISKSRLEKELRRRSENFRDLVKSRNTDIQEEYARMLKELDDQVESLDQEIAKEKEVKADRAKRRREEELEREAKKKQHLETENTQLKMQLDDFTAEIRQLQQVFAALEKDESLENENTPESAEERRRLEEERAQNEIVELQQEIDLLKEAQDAIAEKINKQSLKTQYEEEKQEVLDETTHLRSLVEDLTPQINSNGARLRSLLRTLAPTPGIGTLMTRLYQQLCSESSAPSATNSPPTPRKTADLKAFLNSCPSLEEGNRAIEELKKLQLIHCYESSGIVALAD
;
A
#
# COMPACT_ATOMS: atom_id res chain seq x y z
N MET A 1 -12.42 -53.88 40.12
CA MET A 1 -12.55 -53.45 41.54
C MET A 1 -13.25 -52.11 41.54
N GLN A 2 -14.55 -52.09 41.86
CA GLN A 2 -15.34 -50.86 41.99
C GLN A 2 -15.05 -50.26 43.37
N LEU A 3 -14.34 -49.13 43.38
CA LEU A 3 -14.12 -48.32 44.58
C LEU A 3 -15.42 -47.56 44.88
N ALA A 4 -16.20 -48.09 45.84
CA ALA A 4 -17.33 -47.40 46.41
C ALA A 4 -16.85 -46.16 47.19
N LEU A 5 -17.50 -45.02 46.94
CA LEU A 5 -17.29 -43.75 47.64
C LEU A 5 -17.48 -43.93 49.16
N PRO A 6 -16.73 -43.19 50.01
CA PRO A 6 -16.89 -43.27 51.45
C PRO A 6 -18.26 -42.72 51.87
N VAL A 7 -19.10 -43.57 52.45
CA VAL A 7 -20.43 -43.23 53.01
C VAL A 7 -20.27 -42.52 54.37
N THR A 8 -19.44 -41.48 54.44
CA THR A 8 -19.22 -40.69 55.65
C THR A 8 -19.66 -39.27 55.37
N GLY A 9 -20.97 -39.03 55.49
CA GLY A 9 -21.53 -37.69 55.30
C GLY A 9 -23.05 -37.60 55.28
N MET A 10 -23.78 -38.73 55.22
CA MET A 10 -25.23 -38.68 55.40
C MET A 10 -25.58 -38.56 56.88
N PRO A 11 -26.35 -37.55 57.31
CA PRO A 11 -26.81 -37.45 58.69
C PRO A 11 -27.68 -38.67 58.99
N ARG A 12 -27.18 -39.57 59.83
CA ARG A 12 -27.99 -40.64 60.39
C ARG A 12 -29.05 -39.99 61.27
N LEU A 13 -30.30 -40.00 60.82
CA LEU A 13 -31.47 -39.78 61.66
C LEU A 13 -31.53 -40.93 62.68
N THR A 14 -30.78 -40.81 63.77
CA THR A 14 -31.03 -41.63 64.95
C THR A 14 -32.30 -41.10 65.57
N SER A 15 -33.40 -41.83 65.44
CA SER A 15 -34.62 -41.60 66.23
C SER A 15 -34.34 -41.94 67.69
N LYS A 16 -33.55 -41.07 68.35
CA LYS A 16 -33.67 -40.94 69.80
C LYS A 16 -35.02 -40.30 70.01
N LEU A 17 -36.04 -41.13 70.20
CA LEU A 17 -37.26 -40.72 70.88
C LEU A 17 -36.78 -40.06 72.17
N ALA A 18 -36.81 -38.73 72.19
CA ALA A 18 -36.77 -38.01 73.44
C ALA A 18 -38.03 -38.45 74.17
N VAL A 19 -37.90 -39.47 75.01
CA VAL A 19 -38.85 -39.72 76.08
C VAL A 19 -38.70 -38.51 76.98
N VAL A 20 -39.43 -37.45 76.63
CA VAL A 20 -39.74 -36.35 77.52
C VAL A 20 -40.43 -37.05 78.69
N PRO A 21 -39.87 -37.04 79.91
CA PRO A 21 -40.62 -37.48 81.07
C PRO A 21 -41.92 -36.69 81.03
N ALA A 22 -43.05 -37.39 80.97
CA ALA A 22 -44.32 -36.72 81.20
C ALA A 22 -44.20 -36.08 82.58
N ASN A 23 -43.99 -34.77 82.63
CA ASN A 23 -44.01 -34.02 83.87
C ASN A 23 -45.41 -34.20 84.46
N GLN A 24 -45.62 -35.24 85.26
CA GLN A 24 -46.79 -35.42 86.11
C GLN A 24 -46.66 -34.52 87.35
N GLY A 25 -46.36 -33.25 87.11
CA GLY A 25 -46.17 -32.21 88.12
C GLY A 25 -46.83 -30.89 87.71
N SER A 26 -47.86 -30.90 86.87
CA SER A 26 -48.52 -29.67 86.43
C SER A 26 -50.00 -29.88 86.11
N GLN A 27 -50.78 -30.33 87.10
CA GLN A 27 -52.25 -30.27 87.04
C GLN A 27 -52.84 -29.48 88.20
N THR A 28 -52.26 -28.33 88.49
CA THR A 28 -52.90 -27.24 89.26
C THR A 28 -52.51 -25.88 88.67
N ARG A 29 -52.47 -25.76 87.34
CA ARG A 29 -52.38 -24.45 86.68
C ARG A 29 -53.74 -24.08 86.12
N THR A 30 -54.26 -22.91 86.50
CA THR A 30 -55.51 -22.38 85.96
C THR A 30 -55.37 -22.15 84.46
N LEU A 31 -56.50 -22.12 83.74
CA LEU A 31 -56.50 -21.83 82.29
C LEU A 31 -55.79 -20.50 82.01
N GLU A 32 -55.96 -19.53 82.91
CA GLU A 32 -55.35 -18.21 82.91
C GLU A 32 -53.81 -18.26 82.93
N GLU A 33 -53.21 -19.10 83.78
CA GLU A 33 -51.75 -19.26 83.83
C GLU A 33 -51.17 -19.85 82.54
N LYS A 34 -51.90 -20.73 81.85
CA LYS A 34 -51.48 -21.26 80.54
C LYS A 34 -51.56 -20.21 79.45
N TYR A 35 -52.64 -19.41 79.43
CA TYR A 35 -52.76 -18.28 78.52
C TYR A 35 -51.66 -17.25 78.76
N GLN A 36 -51.37 -16.92 80.02
CA GLN A 36 -50.30 -15.98 80.37
C GLN A 36 -48.93 -16.51 79.93
N GLN A 37 -48.63 -17.79 80.16
CA GLN A 37 -47.37 -18.39 79.73
C GLN A 37 -47.19 -18.34 78.20
N VAL A 38 -48.25 -18.62 77.42
CA VAL A 38 -48.18 -18.54 75.95
C VAL A 38 -48.07 -17.09 75.48
N PHE A 39 -48.76 -16.16 76.16
CA PHE A 39 -48.65 -14.73 75.90
C PHE A 39 -47.22 -14.23 76.15
N ASP A 40 -46.62 -14.56 77.29
CA ASP A 40 -45.25 -14.19 77.64
C ASP A 40 -44.24 -14.77 76.63
N GLN A 41 -44.42 -16.03 76.22
CA GLN A 41 -43.60 -16.65 75.18
C GLN A 41 -43.75 -15.96 73.82
N GLY A 42 -44.97 -15.55 73.47
CA GLY A 42 -45.24 -14.77 72.26
C GLY A 42 -44.57 -13.40 72.30
N THR A 43 -44.64 -12.71 73.43
CA THR A 43 -43.98 -11.41 73.65
C THR A 43 -42.47 -11.55 73.55
N GLU A 44 -41.86 -12.52 74.24
CA GLU A 44 -40.42 -12.79 74.13
C GLU A 44 -39.99 -13.13 72.70
N ALA A 45 -40.77 -13.95 71.98
CA ALA A 45 -40.49 -14.28 70.59
C ALA A 45 -40.57 -13.05 69.68
N THR A 46 -41.53 -12.16 69.93
CA THR A 46 -41.70 -10.91 69.18
C THR A 46 -40.51 -9.97 69.42
N GLU A 47 -40.08 -9.80 70.67
CA GLU A 47 -38.90 -8.98 71.01
C GLU A 47 -37.62 -9.52 70.36
N ARG A 48 -37.41 -10.85 70.39
CA ARG A 48 -36.26 -11.49 69.72
C ARG A 48 -36.29 -11.26 68.21
N LEU A 49 -37.46 -11.35 67.59
CA LEU A 49 -37.63 -11.07 66.17
C LEU A 49 -37.36 -9.60 65.83
N GLU A 50 -37.80 -8.66 66.68
CA GLU A 50 -37.55 -7.24 66.48
C GLU A 50 -36.06 -6.89 66.59
N ILE A 51 -35.35 -7.48 67.55
CA ILE A 51 -33.89 -7.36 67.66
C ILE A 51 -33.20 -7.95 66.41
N SER A 52 -33.61 -9.12 65.95
CA SER A 52 -33.05 -9.74 64.74
C SER A 52 -33.31 -8.91 63.50
N LYS A 53 -34.53 -8.40 63.32
CA LYS A 53 -34.92 -7.50 62.23
C LYS A 53 -34.06 -6.25 62.21
N SER A 54 -33.94 -5.55 63.35
CA SER A 54 -33.14 -4.32 63.42
C SER A 54 -31.66 -4.58 63.12
N ARG A 55 -31.11 -5.73 63.55
CA ARG A 55 -29.74 -6.15 63.21
C ARG A 55 -29.58 -6.42 61.70
N LEU A 56 -30.53 -7.12 61.09
CA LEU A 56 -30.52 -7.42 59.66
C LEU A 56 -30.66 -6.14 58.81
N GLU A 57 -31.51 -5.20 59.22
CA GLU A 57 -31.66 -3.90 58.55
C GLU A 57 -30.37 -3.08 58.60
N LYS A 58 -29.68 -3.06 59.74
CA LYS A 58 -28.37 -2.39 59.87
C LYS A 58 -27.33 -3.03 58.95
N GLU A 59 -27.26 -4.36 58.92
CA GLU A 59 -26.32 -5.07 58.06
C GLU A 59 -26.64 -4.91 56.57
N LEU A 60 -27.93 -4.88 56.20
CA LEU A 60 -28.37 -4.59 54.84
C LEU A 60 -27.94 -3.18 54.41
N ARG A 61 -28.18 -2.16 55.24
CA ARG A 61 -27.74 -0.79 54.96
C ARG A 61 -26.23 -0.70 54.77
N ARG A 62 -25.47 -1.32 55.68
CA ARG A 62 -24.00 -1.37 55.60
C ARG A 62 -23.52 -2.04 54.31
N ARG A 63 -24.10 -3.19 53.93
CA ARG A 63 -23.74 -3.87 52.68
C ARG A 63 -24.11 -3.06 51.44
N SER A 64 -25.28 -2.41 51.43
CA SER A 64 -25.68 -1.53 50.33
C SER A 64 -24.75 -0.32 50.19
N GLU A 65 -24.28 0.24 51.30
CA GLU A 65 -23.32 1.34 51.29
C GLU A 65 -21.96 0.88 50.77
N ASN A 66 -21.42 -0.22 51.29
CA ASN A 66 -20.18 -0.82 50.78
C ASN A 66 -20.25 -1.13 49.28
N PHE A 67 -21.40 -1.62 48.79
CA PHE A 67 -21.58 -1.88 47.37
C PHE A 67 -21.57 -0.59 46.54
N ARG A 68 -22.23 0.47 47.02
CA ARG A 68 -22.19 1.78 46.34
C ARG A 68 -20.78 2.33 46.27
N ASP A 69 -20.00 2.22 47.35
CA ASP A 69 -18.63 2.73 47.39
C ASP A 69 -17.71 1.92 46.49
N LEU A 70 -17.87 0.59 46.45
CA LEU A 70 -17.14 -0.27 45.53
C LEU A 70 -17.43 0.08 44.06
N VAL A 71 -18.70 0.27 43.71
CA VAL A 71 -19.10 0.66 42.35
C VAL A 71 -18.55 2.03 41.99
N LYS A 72 -18.60 3.00 42.91
CA LYS A 72 -18.01 4.34 42.70
C LYS A 72 -16.51 4.25 42.48
N SER A 73 -15.77 3.58 43.36
CA SER A 73 -14.32 3.39 43.23
C SER A 73 -13.97 2.77 41.89
N ARG A 74 -14.64 1.66 41.52
CA ARG A 74 -14.39 1.00 40.24
C ARG A 74 -14.71 1.88 39.04
N ASN A 75 -15.79 2.66 39.10
CA ASN A 75 -16.13 3.59 38.03
C ASN A 75 -15.08 4.70 37.89
N THR A 76 -14.55 5.22 39.00
CA THR A 76 -13.46 6.18 38.99
C THR A 76 -12.19 5.57 38.40
N ASP A 77 -11.79 4.37 38.84
CA ASP A 77 -10.62 3.67 38.29
C ASP A 77 -10.75 3.46 36.78
N ILE A 78 -11.92 3.02 36.31
CA ILE A 78 -12.20 2.84 34.89
C ILE A 78 -12.10 4.17 34.12
N GLN A 79 -12.66 5.26 34.66
CA GLN A 79 -12.58 6.58 34.04
C GLN A 79 -11.14 7.10 33.95
N GLU A 80 -10.33 6.87 34.99
CA GLU A 80 -8.91 7.22 35.01
C GLU A 80 -8.10 6.41 33.99
N GLU A 81 -8.37 5.11 33.84
CA GLU A 81 -7.76 4.29 32.79
C GLU A 81 -8.16 4.77 31.39
N TYR A 82 -9.42 5.10 31.15
CA TYR A 82 -9.85 5.69 29.87
C TYR A 82 -9.16 7.02 29.59
N ALA A 83 -9.03 7.90 30.59
CA ALA A 83 -8.33 9.16 30.44
C ALA A 83 -6.83 8.95 30.13
N ARG A 84 -6.19 7.96 30.76
CA ARG A 84 -4.80 7.59 30.48
C ARG A 84 -4.63 7.04 29.06
N MET A 85 -5.50 6.14 28.61
CA MET A 85 -5.46 5.60 27.25
C MET A 85 -5.69 6.66 26.18
N LEU A 86 -6.61 7.62 26.41
CA LEU A 86 -6.82 8.74 25.49
C LEU A 86 -5.59 9.62 25.39
N LYS A 87 -4.96 9.94 26.52
CA LYS A 87 -3.71 10.72 26.53
C LYS A 87 -2.57 9.98 25.81
N GLU A 88 -2.43 8.68 26.03
CA GLU A 88 -1.42 7.88 25.32
C GLU A 88 -1.66 7.90 23.80
N LEU A 89 -2.92 7.87 23.37
CA LEU A 89 -3.26 8.00 21.95
C LEU A 89 -2.89 9.39 21.40
N ASP A 90 -3.19 10.46 22.14
CA ASP A 90 -2.81 11.82 21.76
C ASP A 90 -1.27 11.96 21.67
N ASP A 91 -0.52 11.44 22.65
CA ASP A 91 0.95 11.44 22.65
C ASP A 91 1.51 10.67 21.42
N GLN A 92 0.88 9.55 21.04
CA GLN A 92 1.26 8.78 19.84
C GLN A 92 0.98 9.56 18.56
N VAL A 93 -0.16 10.26 18.48
CA VAL A 93 -0.50 11.11 17.32
C VAL A 93 0.51 12.24 17.18
N GLU A 94 0.84 12.93 18.27
CA GLU A 94 1.85 14.00 18.26
C GLU A 94 3.24 13.49 17.83
N SER A 95 3.64 12.30 18.30
CA SER A 95 4.90 11.68 17.87
C SER A 95 4.91 11.37 16.37
N LEU A 96 3.82 10.83 15.83
CA LEU A 96 3.71 10.54 14.40
C LEU A 96 3.71 11.82 13.55
N ASP A 97 3.04 12.88 14.00
CA ASP A 97 3.05 14.17 13.31
C ASP A 97 4.47 14.77 13.26
N GLN A 98 5.23 14.65 14.34
CA GLN A 98 6.64 15.07 14.38
C GLN A 98 7.51 14.25 13.42
N GLU A 99 7.32 12.93 13.35
CA GLU A 99 8.03 12.06 12.39
C GLU A 99 7.69 12.41 10.95
N ILE A 100 6.42 12.64 10.64
CA ILE A 100 5.97 13.07 9.30
C ILE A 100 6.60 14.41 8.93
N ALA A 101 6.65 15.36 9.86
CA ALA A 101 7.27 16.66 9.63
C ALA A 101 8.77 16.52 9.32
N LYS A 102 9.50 15.72 10.12
CA LYS A 102 10.94 15.43 9.88
C LYS A 102 11.17 14.74 8.54
N GLU A 103 10.36 13.76 8.17
CA GLU A 103 10.50 13.07 6.89
C GLU A 103 10.24 14.02 5.71
N LYS A 104 9.27 14.94 5.83
CA LYS A 104 9.02 15.99 4.83
C LYS A 104 10.22 16.92 4.68
N GLU A 105 10.83 17.35 5.79
CA GLU A 105 12.03 18.19 5.79
C GLU A 105 13.21 17.48 5.11
N VAL A 106 13.48 16.22 5.49
CA VAL A 106 14.53 15.41 4.87
C VAL A 106 14.30 15.22 3.37
N LYS A 107 13.06 15.00 2.94
CA LYS A 107 12.72 14.91 1.51
C LYS A 107 12.95 16.23 0.78
N ALA A 108 12.57 17.37 1.37
CA ALA A 108 12.82 18.69 0.80
C ALA A 108 14.32 18.97 0.66
N ASP A 109 15.12 18.64 1.68
CA ASP A 109 16.57 18.78 1.65
C ASP A 109 17.23 17.89 0.60
N ARG A 110 16.80 16.63 0.48
CA ARG A 110 17.28 15.73 -0.58
C ARG A 110 16.94 16.28 -1.97
N ALA A 111 15.75 16.81 -2.17
CA ALA A 111 15.36 17.43 -3.44
C ALA A 111 16.20 18.67 -3.76
N LYS A 112 16.49 19.50 -2.74
CA LYS A 112 17.37 20.67 -2.89
C LYS A 112 18.80 20.26 -3.28
N ARG A 113 19.38 19.26 -2.59
CA ARG A 113 20.73 18.75 -2.93
C ARG A 113 20.81 18.21 -4.35
N ARG A 114 19.78 17.47 -4.82
CA ARG A 114 19.74 16.96 -6.20
C ARG A 114 19.78 18.10 -7.22
N ARG A 115 19.01 19.17 -7.00
CA ARG A 115 19.01 20.36 -7.87
C ARG A 115 20.36 21.07 -7.85
N GLU A 116 20.98 21.20 -6.68
CA GLU A 116 22.32 21.79 -6.55
C GLU A 116 23.38 20.96 -7.31
N GLU A 117 23.34 19.64 -7.19
CA GLU A 117 24.23 18.74 -7.94
C GLU A 117 24.00 18.80 -9.46
N GLU A 118 22.75 18.91 -9.92
CA GLU A 118 22.41 19.08 -11.35
C GLU A 118 22.99 20.39 -11.90
N LEU A 119 22.78 21.50 -11.18
CA LEU A 119 23.36 22.80 -11.55
C LEU A 119 24.89 22.77 -11.58
N GLU A 120 25.53 22.06 -10.64
CA GLU A 120 26.99 21.89 -10.64
C GLU A 120 27.47 21.05 -11.84
N ARG A 121 26.75 20.00 -12.21
CA ARG A 121 27.05 19.20 -13.42
C ARG A 121 26.90 20.03 -14.69
N GLU A 122 25.84 20.82 -14.80
CA GLU A 122 25.62 21.71 -15.94
C GLU A 122 26.72 22.78 -16.05
N ALA A 123 27.11 23.40 -14.93
CA ALA A 123 28.19 24.37 -14.89
C ALA A 123 29.53 23.75 -15.35
N LYS A 124 29.87 22.54 -14.86
CA LYS A 124 31.07 21.81 -15.30
C LYS A 124 31.02 21.46 -16.79
N LYS A 125 29.86 20.99 -17.29
CA LYS A 125 29.68 20.68 -18.72
C LYS A 125 29.84 21.93 -19.57
N LYS A 126 29.25 23.06 -19.16
CA LYS A 126 29.40 24.36 -19.86
C LYS A 126 30.86 24.81 -19.91
N GLN A 127 31.57 24.73 -18.79
CA GLN A 127 32.99 25.08 -18.73
C GLN A 127 33.81 24.20 -19.69
N HIS A 128 33.54 22.89 -19.74
CA HIS A 128 34.23 21.99 -20.66
C HIS A 128 33.95 22.36 -22.13
N LEU A 129 32.69 22.61 -22.48
CA LEU A 129 32.31 23.04 -23.84
C LEU A 129 32.93 24.40 -24.22
N GLU A 130 33.03 25.35 -23.27
CA GLU A 130 33.73 26.61 -23.50
C GLU A 130 35.21 26.39 -23.80
N THR A 131 35.89 25.51 -23.04
CA THR A 131 37.30 25.18 -23.33
C THR A 131 37.47 24.52 -24.69
N GLU A 132 36.61 23.57 -25.05
CA GLU A 132 36.65 22.90 -26.36
C GLU A 132 36.39 23.90 -27.50
N ASN A 133 35.41 24.79 -27.34
CA ASN A 133 35.10 25.83 -28.32
C ASN A 133 36.28 26.80 -28.52
N THR A 134 36.95 27.21 -27.43
CA THR A 134 38.16 28.04 -27.56
C THR A 134 39.27 27.32 -28.33
N GLN A 135 39.44 26.01 -28.11
CA GLN A 135 40.44 25.21 -28.82
C GLN A 135 40.11 25.05 -30.31
N LEU A 136 38.85 24.74 -30.64
CA LEU A 136 38.38 24.66 -32.02
C LEU A 136 38.51 26.00 -32.75
N LYS A 137 38.23 27.11 -32.06
CA LYS A 137 38.41 28.45 -32.62
C LYS A 137 39.88 28.74 -32.96
N MET A 138 40.81 28.36 -32.08
CA MET A 138 42.24 28.49 -32.38
C MET A 138 42.64 27.67 -33.61
N GLN A 139 42.18 26.42 -33.71
CA GLN A 139 42.45 25.59 -34.90
C GLN A 139 41.85 26.19 -36.18
N LEU A 140 40.66 26.77 -36.09
CA LEU A 140 40.01 27.42 -37.23
C LEU A 140 40.77 28.68 -37.67
N ASP A 141 41.28 29.47 -36.73
CA ASP A 141 42.13 30.63 -37.01
C ASP A 141 43.45 30.20 -37.68
N ASP A 142 44.07 29.11 -37.22
CA ASP A 142 45.28 28.52 -37.82
C ASP A 142 45.03 28.06 -39.27
N PHE A 143 43.96 27.28 -39.50
CA PHE A 143 43.59 26.84 -40.86
C PHE A 143 43.21 28.03 -41.76
N THR A 144 42.57 29.05 -41.22
CA THR A 144 42.22 30.26 -41.98
C THR A 144 43.48 31.02 -42.40
N ALA A 145 44.49 31.09 -41.53
CA ALA A 145 45.78 31.69 -41.87
C ALA A 145 46.49 30.89 -42.97
N GLU A 146 46.49 29.56 -42.88
CA GLU A 146 47.06 28.66 -43.89
C GLU A 146 46.37 28.82 -45.26
N ILE A 147 45.04 28.86 -45.30
CA ILE A 147 44.27 29.09 -46.54
C ILE A 147 44.63 30.44 -47.16
N ARG A 148 44.71 31.52 -46.37
CA ARG A 148 45.11 32.84 -46.88
C ARG A 148 46.51 32.84 -47.46
N GLN A 149 47.44 32.11 -46.82
CA GLN A 149 48.80 31.97 -47.33
C GLN A 149 48.79 31.21 -48.68
N LEU A 150 48.07 30.09 -48.77
CA LEU A 150 47.94 29.33 -50.01
C LEU A 150 47.30 30.16 -51.13
N GLN A 151 46.26 30.95 -50.83
CA GLN A 151 45.64 31.85 -51.80
C GLN A 151 46.63 32.90 -52.32
N GLN A 152 47.49 33.46 -51.46
CA GLN A 152 48.54 34.38 -51.90
C GLN A 152 49.57 33.71 -52.82
N VAL A 153 49.97 32.47 -52.50
CA VAL A 153 50.87 31.69 -53.37
C VAL A 153 50.20 31.41 -54.72
N PHE A 154 48.93 30.98 -54.72
CA PHE A 154 48.17 30.75 -55.95
C PHE A 154 48.07 32.00 -56.82
N ALA A 155 47.69 33.14 -56.24
CA ALA A 155 47.58 34.40 -56.98
C ALA A 155 48.93 34.89 -57.55
N ALA A 156 50.05 34.55 -56.91
CA ALA A 156 51.38 34.82 -57.44
C ALA A 156 51.69 33.94 -58.66
N LEU A 157 51.38 32.65 -58.58
CA LEU A 157 51.57 31.69 -59.68
C LEU A 157 50.68 32.01 -60.89
N GLU A 158 49.42 32.40 -60.65
CA GLU A 158 48.47 32.76 -61.70
C GLU A 158 48.89 34.03 -62.45
N LYS A 159 49.51 35.00 -61.76
CA LYS A 159 50.12 36.18 -62.41
C LYS A 159 51.30 35.80 -63.29
N ASP A 160 52.14 34.87 -62.85
CA ASP A 160 53.27 34.38 -63.65
C ASP A 160 52.79 33.67 -64.92
N GLU A 161 51.72 32.86 -64.87
CA GLU A 161 51.12 32.23 -66.06
C GLU A 161 50.41 33.23 -66.99
N SER A 162 49.71 34.23 -66.44
CA SER A 162 48.98 35.22 -67.26
C SER A 162 49.90 36.11 -68.12
N LEU A 163 51.15 36.33 -67.70
CA LEU A 163 52.16 37.06 -68.46
C LEU A 163 52.66 36.29 -69.69
N GLU A 164 52.47 34.97 -69.74
CA GLU A 164 52.91 34.13 -70.87
C GLU A 164 51.86 34.00 -71.99
N ASN A 165 50.59 34.36 -71.74
CA ASN A 165 49.46 33.98 -72.60
C ASN A 165 48.80 35.13 -73.40
N GLU A 166 49.27 36.37 -73.28
CA GLU A 166 48.72 37.51 -74.03
C GLU A 166 49.29 37.61 -75.45
N ASN A 167 48.86 36.76 -76.40
CA ASN A 167 49.04 37.06 -77.83
C ASN A 167 48.15 36.19 -78.74
N THR A 168 46.95 36.67 -79.06
CA THR A 168 46.34 36.59 -80.43
C THR A 168 44.95 37.23 -80.49
N PRO A 169 44.69 38.18 -81.41
CA PRO A 169 43.34 38.65 -81.69
C PRO A 169 42.79 38.03 -83.00
N GLU A 170 41.74 37.21 -82.87
CA GLU A 170 40.94 36.69 -84.00
C GLU A 170 39.83 37.67 -84.46
N SER A 171 39.35 37.46 -85.69
CA SER A 171 38.45 38.31 -86.49
C SER A 171 37.06 38.55 -85.87
N ALA A 172 36.51 39.76 -86.04
CA ALA A 172 35.32 40.27 -85.34
C ALA A 172 34.00 39.53 -85.61
N GLU A 173 33.85 38.83 -86.73
CA GLU A 173 32.65 38.03 -87.05
C GLU A 173 32.71 36.61 -86.44
N GLU A 174 33.89 36.01 -86.36
CA GLU A 174 34.11 34.78 -85.58
C GLU A 174 33.95 35.05 -84.09
N ARG A 175 34.40 36.22 -83.59
CA ARG A 175 34.16 36.63 -82.20
C ARG A 175 32.69 36.68 -81.83
N ARG A 176 31.82 37.23 -82.68
CA ARG A 176 30.38 37.28 -82.38
C ARG A 176 29.73 35.90 -82.35
N ARG A 177 30.10 35.01 -83.28
CA ARG A 177 29.60 33.61 -83.25
C ARG A 177 30.11 32.84 -82.04
N LEU A 178 31.38 33.02 -81.69
CA LEU A 178 31.97 32.44 -80.49
C LEU A 178 31.38 33.04 -79.21
N GLU A 179 31.03 34.33 -79.19
CA GLU A 179 30.33 34.97 -78.06
C GLU A 179 28.90 34.46 -77.91
N GLU A 180 28.15 34.29 -79.01
CA GLU A 180 26.81 33.70 -78.98
C GLU A 180 26.86 32.22 -78.55
N GLU A 181 27.84 31.45 -79.05
CA GLU A 181 28.06 30.06 -78.63
C GLU A 181 28.49 29.97 -77.16
N ARG A 182 29.36 30.87 -76.68
CA ARG A 182 29.73 30.98 -75.26
C ARG A 182 28.54 31.35 -74.39
N ALA A 183 27.73 32.32 -74.79
CA ALA A 183 26.54 32.72 -74.03
C ALA A 183 25.53 31.58 -73.98
N GLN A 184 25.37 30.82 -75.07
CA GLN A 184 24.49 29.65 -75.08
C GLN A 184 25.02 28.52 -74.19
N ASN A 185 26.33 28.29 -74.20
CA ASN A 185 26.98 27.32 -73.30
C ASN A 185 26.87 27.76 -71.84
N GLU A 186 27.07 29.05 -71.54
CA GLU A 186 26.90 29.62 -70.19
C GLU A 186 25.45 29.48 -69.71
N ILE A 187 24.46 29.69 -70.59
CA ILE A 187 23.05 29.42 -70.26
C ILE A 187 22.83 27.95 -69.93
N VAL A 188 23.41 27.02 -70.69
CA VAL A 188 23.30 25.58 -70.42
C VAL A 188 23.98 25.20 -69.10
N GLU A 189 25.16 25.76 -68.82
CA GLU A 189 25.90 25.55 -67.56
C GLU A 189 25.11 26.10 -66.36
N LEU A 190 24.58 27.32 -66.46
CA LEU A 190 23.74 27.92 -65.42
C LEU A 190 22.45 27.13 -65.21
N GLN A 191 21.86 26.56 -66.27
CA GLN A 191 20.68 25.71 -66.15
C GLN A 191 20.99 24.41 -65.40
N GLN A 192 22.13 23.78 -65.68
CA GLN A 192 22.60 22.60 -64.94
C GLN A 192 22.91 22.93 -63.47
N GLU A 193 23.51 24.10 -63.20
CA GLU A 193 23.77 24.56 -61.84
C GLU A 193 22.46 24.78 -61.06
N ILE A 194 21.45 25.39 -61.68
CA ILE A 194 20.12 25.58 -61.08
C ILE A 194 19.48 24.23 -60.74
N ASP A 195 19.58 23.23 -61.62
CA ASP A 195 19.01 21.91 -61.39
C ASP A 195 19.75 21.18 -60.25
N LEU A 196 21.09 21.26 -60.20
CA LEU A 196 21.88 20.74 -59.07
C LEU A 196 21.53 21.42 -57.74
N LEU A 197 21.30 22.74 -57.74
CA LEU A 197 20.90 23.48 -56.55
C LEU A 197 19.51 23.09 -56.07
N LYS A 198 18.57 22.81 -56.97
CA LYS A 198 17.24 22.29 -56.61
C LYS A 198 17.34 20.89 -56.02
N GLU A 199 18.10 19.99 -56.64
CA GLU A 199 18.32 18.64 -56.09
C GLU A 199 18.97 18.70 -54.70
N ALA A 200 19.94 19.61 -54.49
CA ALA A 200 20.53 19.83 -53.18
C ALA A 200 19.51 20.36 -52.16
N GLN A 201 18.64 21.29 -52.55
CA GLN A 201 17.58 21.82 -51.69
C GLN A 201 16.57 20.73 -51.30
N ASP A 202 16.15 19.89 -52.25
CA ASP A 202 15.23 18.77 -52.01
C ASP A 202 15.86 17.71 -51.10
N ALA A 203 17.15 17.39 -51.30
CA ALA A 203 17.90 16.48 -50.44
C ALA A 203 18.02 17.01 -49.00
N ILE A 204 18.22 18.32 -48.82
CA ILE A 204 18.25 18.98 -47.51
C ILE A 204 16.87 18.90 -46.86
N ALA A 205 15.79 19.20 -47.60
CA ALA A 205 14.42 19.13 -47.08
C ALA A 205 14.04 17.72 -46.63
N GLU A 206 14.37 16.68 -47.42
CA GLU A 206 14.16 15.29 -47.02
C GLU A 206 14.94 14.91 -45.76
N LYS A 207 16.20 15.37 -45.65
CA LYS A 207 17.05 15.06 -44.50
C LYS A 207 16.52 15.70 -43.22
N ILE A 208 16.05 16.95 -43.30
CA ILE A 208 15.41 17.65 -42.18
C ILE A 208 14.14 16.89 -41.75
N ASN A 209 13.31 16.46 -42.69
CA ASN A 209 12.07 15.74 -42.38
C ASN A 209 12.35 14.36 -41.75
N LYS A 210 13.33 13.62 -42.27
CA LYS A 210 13.81 12.34 -41.70
C LYS A 210 14.41 12.52 -40.30
N GLN A 211 15.18 13.58 -40.08
CA GLN A 211 15.80 13.87 -38.80
C GLN A 211 14.75 14.31 -37.76
N SER A 212 13.74 15.09 -38.16
CA SER A 212 12.59 15.43 -37.33
C SER A 212 11.82 14.18 -36.88
N LEU A 213 11.46 13.30 -37.83
CA LEU A 213 10.74 12.06 -37.51
C LEU A 213 11.54 11.13 -36.59
N LYS A 214 12.86 11.05 -36.79
CA LYS A 214 13.77 10.29 -35.92
C LYS A 214 13.82 10.87 -34.50
N THR A 215 13.87 12.20 -34.38
CA THR A 215 13.91 12.88 -33.07
C THR A 215 12.61 12.63 -32.31
N GLN A 216 11.46 12.77 -32.97
CA GLN A 216 10.16 12.48 -32.37
C GLN A 216 10.05 11.02 -31.89
N TYR A 217 10.50 10.07 -32.71
CA TYR A 217 10.50 8.65 -32.32
C TYR A 217 11.42 8.36 -31.13
N GLU A 218 12.60 8.99 -31.06
CA GLU A 218 13.53 8.84 -29.94
C GLU A 218 12.97 9.45 -28.64
N GLU A 219 12.28 10.59 -28.72
CA GLU A 219 11.58 11.21 -27.60
C GLU A 219 10.43 10.33 -27.07
N GLU A 220 9.51 9.88 -27.93
CA GLU A 220 8.42 8.98 -27.53
C GLU A 220 8.94 7.66 -26.95
N LYS A 221 10.00 7.10 -27.55
CA LYS A 221 10.65 5.90 -27.02
C LYS A 221 11.24 6.13 -25.64
N GLN A 222 11.87 7.28 -25.41
CA GLN A 222 12.44 7.61 -24.10
C GLN A 222 11.34 7.81 -23.05
N GLU A 223 10.24 8.47 -23.40
CA GLU A 223 9.07 8.65 -22.52
C GLU A 223 8.49 7.30 -22.09
N VAL A 224 8.29 6.37 -23.03
CA VAL A 224 7.79 5.02 -22.73
C VAL A 224 8.77 4.22 -21.84
N LEU A 225 10.08 4.37 -22.06
CA LEU A 225 11.09 3.73 -21.21
C LEU A 225 11.06 4.29 -19.80
N ASP A 226 10.95 5.61 -19.66
CA ASP A 226 10.87 6.29 -18.36
C ASP A 226 9.58 5.88 -17.62
N GLU A 227 8.44 5.80 -18.32
CA GLU A 227 7.19 5.28 -17.74
C GLU A 227 7.32 3.81 -17.32
N THR A 228 7.94 2.97 -18.16
CA THR A 228 8.15 1.54 -17.84
C THR A 228 9.04 1.37 -16.62
N THR A 229 10.10 2.18 -16.49
CA THR A 229 10.98 2.15 -15.31
C THR A 229 10.28 2.65 -14.06
N HIS A 230 9.49 3.72 -14.17
CA HIS A 230 8.65 4.22 -13.08
C HIS A 230 7.63 3.17 -12.61
N LEU A 231 6.91 2.53 -13.54
CA LEU A 231 5.95 1.47 -13.22
C LEU A 231 6.63 0.27 -12.57
N ARG A 232 7.82 -0.11 -13.04
CA ARG A 232 8.61 -1.18 -12.41
C ARG A 232 9.02 -0.82 -10.98
N SER A 233 9.51 0.40 -10.75
CA SER A 233 9.82 0.90 -9.41
C SER A 233 8.59 0.85 -8.50
N LEU A 234 7.42 1.27 -9.01
CA LEU A 234 6.18 1.22 -8.24
C LEU A 234 5.80 -0.22 -7.86
N VAL A 235 5.97 -1.18 -8.77
CA VAL A 235 5.75 -2.60 -8.48
C VAL A 235 6.74 -3.10 -7.43
N GLU A 236 8.02 -2.77 -7.55
CA GLU A 236 9.07 -3.13 -6.60
C GLU A 236 8.80 -2.55 -5.19
N ASP A 237 8.24 -1.34 -5.10
CA ASP A 237 7.88 -0.69 -3.83
C ASP A 237 6.58 -1.25 -3.22
N LEU A 238 5.56 -1.51 -4.05
CA LEU A 238 4.25 -1.97 -3.57
C LEU A 238 4.21 -3.46 -3.26
N THR A 239 4.97 -4.30 -3.97
CA THR A 239 5.05 -5.75 -3.73
C THR A 239 5.40 -6.10 -2.28
N PRO A 240 6.46 -5.56 -1.66
CA PRO A 240 6.79 -5.86 -0.27
C PRO A 240 5.71 -5.33 0.70
N GLN A 241 5.08 -4.20 0.41
CA GLN A 241 3.98 -3.67 1.22
C GLN A 241 2.74 -4.59 1.17
N ILE A 242 2.37 -5.07 -0.01
CA ILE A 242 1.26 -6.03 -0.20
C ILE A 242 1.57 -7.33 0.54
N ASN A 243 2.81 -7.83 0.43
CA ASN A 243 3.23 -9.05 1.13
C ASN A 243 3.22 -8.90 2.65
N SER A 244 3.73 -7.76 3.16
CA SER A 244 3.71 -7.42 4.59
C SER A 244 2.29 -7.30 5.13
N ASN A 245 1.43 -6.57 4.41
CA ASN A 245 0.00 -6.44 4.76
C ASN A 245 -0.72 -7.79 4.69
N GLY A 246 -0.42 -8.62 3.70
CA GLY A 246 -0.95 -9.97 3.59
C GLY A 246 -0.54 -10.87 4.76
N ALA A 247 0.71 -10.81 5.21
CA ALA A 247 1.18 -11.52 6.38
C ALA A 247 0.51 -11.03 7.67
N ARG A 248 0.39 -9.71 7.84
CA ARG A 248 -0.31 -9.09 8.98
C ARG A 248 -1.77 -9.50 9.03
N LEU A 249 -2.48 -9.45 7.91
CA LEU A 249 -3.88 -9.86 7.82
C LEU A 249 -4.05 -11.34 8.20
N ARG A 250 -3.21 -12.25 7.68
CA ARG A 250 -3.24 -13.67 8.07
C ARG A 250 -3.01 -13.86 9.58
N SER A 251 -2.14 -13.07 10.18
CA SER A 251 -1.95 -13.09 11.64
C SER A 251 -3.22 -12.65 12.38
N LEU A 252 -3.82 -11.53 11.95
CA LEU A 252 -5.05 -11.00 12.55
C LEU A 252 -6.24 -11.96 12.42
N LEU A 253 -6.38 -12.63 11.27
CA LEU A 253 -7.41 -13.66 11.06
C LEU A 253 -7.26 -14.82 12.04
N ARG A 254 -6.06 -15.12 12.52
CA ARG A 254 -5.82 -16.16 13.52
C ARG A 254 -6.07 -15.68 14.95
N THR A 255 -5.67 -14.44 15.28
CA THR A 255 -5.74 -13.91 16.65
C THR A 255 -7.12 -13.38 17.03
N LEU A 256 -7.86 -12.81 16.08
CA LEU A 256 -9.17 -12.20 16.31
C LEU A 256 -10.33 -13.16 16.00
N ALA A 257 -10.03 -14.39 15.60
CA ALA A 257 -11.08 -15.37 15.34
C ALA A 257 -11.81 -15.79 16.62
N PRO A 258 -13.11 -16.14 16.53
CA PRO A 258 -13.89 -16.61 17.68
C PRO A 258 -13.29 -17.84 18.37
N THR A 259 -12.62 -18.71 17.62
CA THR A 259 -11.83 -19.83 18.15
C THR A 259 -10.56 -20.04 17.32
N PRO A 260 -9.51 -20.68 17.88
CA PRO A 260 -8.28 -20.98 17.15
C PRO A 260 -8.51 -21.87 15.91
N GLY A 261 -9.48 -22.79 15.97
CA GLY A 261 -9.89 -23.64 14.86
C GLY A 261 -10.46 -22.83 13.70
N ILE A 262 -11.39 -21.92 13.99
CA ILE A 262 -12.00 -21.02 13.00
C ILE A 262 -10.93 -20.11 12.37
N GLY A 263 -10.02 -19.53 13.16
CA GLY A 263 -8.96 -18.67 12.64
C GLY A 263 -8.00 -19.40 11.69
N THR A 264 -7.74 -20.69 11.94
CA THR A 264 -6.94 -21.54 11.05
C THR A 264 -7.65 -21.80 9.72
N LEU A 265 -8.96 -22.08 9.76
CA LEU A 265 -9.78 -22.28 8.56
C LEU A 265 -9.92 -20.98 7.75
N MET A 266 -10.14 -19.84 8.41
CA MET A 266 -10.19 -18.52 7.77
C MET A 266 -8.88 -18.19 7.04
N THR A 267 -7.74 -18.42 7.71
CA THR A 267 -6.42 -18.19 7.11
C THR A 267 -6.19 -19.09 5.90
N ARG A 268 -6.57 -20.38 6.00
CA ARG A 268 -6.42 -21.35 4.91
C ARG A 268 -7.24 -20.98 3.69
N LEU A 269 -8.52 -20.64 3.88
CA LEU A 269 -9.41 -20.23 2.78
C LEU A 269 -8.91 -18.94 2.12
N TYR A 270 -8.53 -17.94 2.92
CA TYR A 270 -7.97 -16.69 2.42
C TYR A 270 -6.67 -16.94 1.64
N GLN A 271 -5.80 -17.82 2.14
CA GLN A 271 -4.57 -18.20 1.43
C GLN A 271 -4.86 -18.91 0.10
N GLN A 272 -5.84 -19.80 0.03
CA GLN A 272 -6.25 -20.44 -1.22
C GLN A 272 -6.73 -19.41 -2.26
N LEU A 273 -7.47 -18.38 -1.82
CA LEU A 273 -7.94 -17.31 -2.71
C LEU A 273 -6.83 -16.33 -3.12
N CYS A 274 -5.81 -16.14 -2.29
CA CYS A 274 -4.71 -15.22 -2.59
C CYS A 274 -3.54 -15.86 -3.34
N SER A 275 -3.28 -17.16 -3.16
CA SER A 275 -2.10 -17.84 -3.73
C SER A 275 -2.08 -17.69 -5.24
N GLU A 276 -0.99 -17.14 -5.78
CA GLU A 276 -0.68 -17.23 -7.20
C GLU A 276 -0.57 -18.71 -7.54
N SER A 277 -1.42 -19.16 -8.46
CA SER A 277 -1.19 -20.44 -9.10
C SER A 277 0.11 -20.30 -9.87
N SER A 278 1.21 -20.80 -9.32
CA SER A 278 2.43 -21.13 -10.06
C SER A 278 2.15 -22.33 -10.99
N ALA A 279 1.04 -22.30 -11.72
CA ALA A 279 0.77 -23.22 -12.81
C ALA A 279 1.18 -22.52 -14.10
N PRO A 280 2.10 -23.10 -14.90
CA PRO A 280 2.38 -22.62 -16.24
C PRO A 280 1.14 -22.94 -17.09
N SER A 281 0.15 -22.05 -17.06
CA SER A 281 -1.11 -22.22 -17.77
C SER A 281 -1.01 -21.46 -19.07
N ALA A 282 -0.53 -22.17 -20.09
CA ALA A 282 -0.69 -21.79 -21.48
C ALA A 282 -2.19 -21.79 -21.82
N THR A 283 -2.89 -20.71 -21.50
CA THR A 283 -4.23 -20.43 -22.03
C THR A 283 -4.38 -18.93 -22.24
N ASN A 284 -4.69 -18.55 -23.48
CA ASN A 284 -4.93 -17.18 -23.98
C ASN A 284 -6.21 -16.54 -23.39
N SER A 285 -6.51 -16.76 -22.11
CA SER A 285 -7.61 -16.09 -21.42
C SER A 285 -7.07 -14.88 -20.64
N PRO A 286 -7.69 -13.69 -20.76
CA PRO A 286 -7.31 -12.54 -19.96
C PRO A 286 -7.42 -12.90 -18.47
N PRO A 287 -6.48 -12.47 -17.63
CA PRO A 287 -6.50 -12.77 -16.20
C PRO A 287 -7.78 -12.17 -15.61
N THR A 288 -8.74 -13.02 -15.27
CA THR A 288 -9.91 -12.56 -14.54
C THR A 288 -9.46 -12.21 -13.11
N PRO A 289 -9.78 -11.00 -12.62
CA PRO A 289 -9.25 -10.51 -11.33
C PRO A 289 -9.84 -11.24 -10.11
N ARG A 290 -10.77 -12.19 -10.30
CA ARG A 290 -11.50 -12.86 -9.22
C ARG A 290 -11.17 -14.35 -9.21
N LYS A 291 -10.33 -14.76 -8.26
CA LYS A 291 -10.10 -16.17 -7.92
C LYS A 291 -11.30 -16.72 -7.18
N THR A 292 -11.77 -17.90 -7.59
CA THR A 292 -12.89 -18.60 -6.96
C THR A 292 -12.39 -19.90 -6.35
N ALA A 293 -12.97 -20.30 -5.24
CA ALA A 293 -12.74 -21.59 -4.61
C ALA A 293 -14.07 -22.34 -4.52
N ASP A 294 -14.07 -23.66 -4.75
CA ASP A 294 -15.26 -24.48 -4.56
C ASP A 294 -15.57 -24.61 -3.07
N LEU A 295 -16.73 -24.05 -2.68
CA LEU A 295 -17.21 -24.04 -1.31
C LEU A 295 -17.44 -25.45 -0.77
N LYS A 296 -17.92 -26.39 -1.61
CA LYS A 296 -18.18 -27.76 -1.19
C LYS A 296 -16.88 -28.50 -0.92
N ALA A 297 -15.89 -28.37 -1.80
CA ALA A 297 -14.57 -28.94 -1.60
C ALA A 297 -13.90 -28.40 -0.31
N PHE A 298 -14.02 -27.10 -0.05
CA PHE A 298 -13.48 -26.51 1.18
C PHE A 298 -14.16 -27.06 2.44
N LEU A 299 -15.51 -27.07 2.48
CA LEU A 299 -16.27 -27.58 3.63
C LEU A 299 -16.00 -29.06 3.90
N ASN A 300 -15.85 -29.87 2.86
CA ASN A 300 -15.51 -31.29 2.98
C ASN A 300 -14.09 -31.52 3.54
N SER A 301 -13.19 -30.53 3.40
CA SER A 301 -11.83 -30.57 3.95
C SER A 301 -11.72 -30.05 5.39
N CYS A 302 -12.81 -29.53 5.95
CA CYS A 302 -12.85 -28.99 7.31
C CYS A 302 -13.03 -30.10 8.36
N PRO A 303 -12.40 -29.98 9.55
CA PRO A 303 -12.59 -30.95 10.65
C PRO A 303 -14.04 -31.00 11.17
N SER A 304 -14.75 -29.87 11.08
CA SER A 304 -16.17 -29.75 11.41
C SER A 304 -16.84 -28.84 10.39
N LEU A 305 -18.03 -29.26 9.93
CA LEU A 305 -18.85 -28.47 9.00
C LEU A 305 -19.31 -27.15 9.64
N GLU A 306 -19.62 -27.17 10.94
CA GLU A 306 -20.05 -25.98 11.69
C GLU A 306 -18.94 -24.94 11.78
N GLU A 307 -17.70 -25.37 12.06
CA GLU A 307 -16.54 -24.48 12.11
C GLU A 307 -16.20 -23.93 10.72
N GLY A 308 -16.32 -24.75 9.68
CA GLY A 308 -16.13 -24.34 8.29
C GLY A 308 -17.14 -23.26 7.85
N ASN A 309 -18.43 -23.47 8.11
CA ASN A 309 -19.48 -22.50 7.82
C ASN A 309 -19.27 -21.20 8.60
N ARG A 310 -18.91 -21.29 9.89
CA ARG A 310 -18.64 -20.12 10.71
C ARG A 310 -17.41 -19.33 10.24
N ALA A 311 -16.36 -20.01 9.77
CA ALA A 311 -15.20 -19.35 9.16
C ALA A 311 -15.57 -18.58 7.88
N ILE A 312 -16.46 -19.13 7.05
CA ILE A 312 -16.98 -18.45 5.84
C ILE A 312 -17.78 -17.21 6.22
N GLU A 313 -18.67 -17.30 7.22
CA GLU A 313 -19.46 -16.16 7.68
C GLU A 313 -18.58 -15.04 8.24
N GLU A 314 -17.59 -15.36 9.07
CA GLU A 314 -16.67 -14.34 9.60
C GLU A 314 -15.84 -13.68 8.50
N LEU A 315 -15.36 -14.43 7.50
CA LEU A 315 -14.67 -13.85 6.34
C LEU A 315 -15.59 -12.98 5.47
N LYS A 316 -16.88 -13.31 5.36
CA LYS A 316 -17.89 -12.45 4.69
C LYS A 316 -18.11 -11.16 5.46
N LYS A 317 -18.22 -11.22 6.80
CA LYS A 317 -18.36 -10.02 7.64
C LYS A 317 -17.18 -9.07 7.49
N LEU A 318 -15.99 -9.62 7.36
CA LEU A 318 -14.76 -8.86 7.07
C LEU A 318 -14.64 -8.41 5.60
N GLN A 319 -15.63 -8.72 4.75
CA GLN A 319 -15.67 -8.41 3.32
C GLN A 319 -14.47 -8.99 2.52
N LEU A 320 -13.81 -10.01 3.07
CA LEU A 320 -12.65 -10.65 2.44
C LEU A 320 -13.05 -11.68 1.38
N ILE A 321 -14.27 -12.20 1.44
CA ILE A 321 -14.81 -13.17 0.48
C ILE A 321 -16.25 -12.82 0.10
N HIS A 322 -16.65 -13.22 -1.11
CA HIS A 322 -18.03 -13.19 -1.58
C HIS A 322 -18.43 -14.62 -1.99
N CYS A 323 -19.59 -15.08 -1.53
CA CYS A 323 -20.15 -16.35 -2.00
C CYS A 323 -21.19 -16.07 -3.07
N TYR A 324 -21.00 -16.70 -4.23
CA TYR A 324 -22.00 -16.74 -5.28
C TYR A 324 -22.73 -18.08 -5.17
N GLU A 325 -24.07 -18.04 -5.14
CA GLU A 325 -24.84 -19.25 -5.41
C GLU A 325 -24.76 -19.50 -6.92
N SER A 326 -24.18 -20.63 -7.32
CA SER A 326 -24.24 -21.05 -8.71
C SER A 326 -25.71 -21.34 -9.01
N SER A 327 -26.38 -20.40 -9.69
CA SER A 327 -27.66 -20.69 -10.35
C SER A 327 -27.39 -21.84 -11.30
N GLY A 328 -27.83 -23.04 -10.93
CA GLY A 328 -27.67 -24.22 -11.76
C GLY A 328 -28.31 -23.93 -13.10
N ILE A 329 -27.51 -23.83 -14.15
CA ILE A 329 -28.00 -24.01 -15.51
C ILE A 329 -28.53 -25.44 -15.52
N VAL A 330 -29.85 -25.59 -15.41
CA VAL A 330 -30.54 -26.82 -15.76
C VAL A 330 -30.27 -27.00 -17.23
N ALA A 331 -29.24 -27.78 -17.58
CA ALA A 331 -29.14 -28.34 -18.90
C ALA A 331 -30.38 -29.21 -19.09
N LEU A 332 -31.34 -28.70 -19.88
CA LEU A 332 -32.36 -29.55 -20.49
C LEU A 332 -31.58 -30.60 -21.28
N ALA A 333 -31.54 -31.83 -20.74
CA ALA A 333 -31.12 -32.99 -21.48
C ALA A 333 -32.17 -33.26 -22.55
N ASP A 334 -31.70 -33.46 -23.78
CA ASP A 334 -32.49 -33.87 -24.95
C ASP A 334 -33.27 -35.17 -24.72
#